data_AF-A0A955C519-F1
#
_entry.id   AF-A0A955C519-F1
#
_cell.length_a   1.000
_cell.length_b   1.000
_cell.length_c   1.000
_cell.angle_alpha   90.00
_cell.angle_beta   90.00
_cell.angle_gamma   90.00
#
_symmetry.space_group_name_H-M   'P 1'
#
loop_
_entity.id
_entity.type
_entity.pdbx_description
1 polymer ?
#
loop_
_entity_poly.entity_id
_entity_poly.type
_entity_poly.pdbx_seq_one_letter_code
_entity_poly.pdbx_strand_id
1 'polypeptide(L)'
;MAIKILIFFIGLGAFLLSFLAAGTVTGQMFWQAGMALMAIDIVMILLWPQRPDWTLPGHCVHCGYDLTGIEGGRCPECGKEILWKSFSDSSQ
;
A
#
# COMPACT_ATOMS: atom_id res chain seq x y z
N MET A 1 -5.15 4.92 4.98
CA MET A 1 -4.39 4.71 6.23
C MET A 1 -5.29 4.27 7.37
N ALA A 2 -6.34 5.04 7.73
CA ALA A 2 -7.24 4.72 8.85
C ALA A 2 -7.88 3.32 8.79
N ILE A 3 -8.36 2.88 7.62
CA ILE A 3 -8.96 1.55 7.45
C ILE A 3 -7.97 0.41 7.74
N LYS A 4 -6.68 0.59 7.41
CA LYS A 4 -5.65 -0.43 7.62
C LYS A 4 -5.34 -0.62 9.11
N ILE A 5 -5.25 0.51 9.82
CA ILE A 5 -5.04 0.54 11.26
C ILE A 5 -6.21 -0.17 11.96
N LEU A 6 -7.43 0.09 11.51
CA LEU A 6 -8.64 -0.53 12.08
C LEU A 6 -8.65 -2.05 11.88
N ILE A 7 -8.32 -2.56 10.70
CA ILE A 7 -8.21 -4.01 10.42
C ILE A 7 -7.14 -4.65 11.31
N PHE A 8 -5.97 -4.01 11.45
CA PHE A 8 -4.89 -4.50 12.30
C PHE A 8 -5.30 -4.65 13.77
N PHE A 9 -5.99 -3.64 14.33
CA PHE A 9 -6.45 -3.69 15.72
C PHE A 9 -7.56 -4.74 15.95
N ILE A 10 -8.44 -4.95 14.97
CA ILE A 10 -9.45 -6.01 15.05
C ILE A 10 -8.78 -7.39 15.08
N GLY A 11 -7.81 -7.64 14.20
CA GLY A 11 -7.03 -8.89 14.19
C GLY A 11 -6.28 -9.13 15.50
N LEU A 12 -5.63 -8.09 16.03
CA LEU A 12 -4.93 -8.15 17.33
C LEU A 12 -5.89 -8.46 18.49
N GLY A 13 -7.07 -7.82 18.51
CA GLY A 13 -8.09 -8.06 19.53
C GLY A 13 -8.60 -9.50 19.52
N ALA A 14 -8.89 -10.05 18.33
CA ALA A 14 -9.33 -11.43 18.17
C ALA A 14 -8.25 -12.44 18.60
N PHE A 15 -6.97 -12.13 18.32
CA PHE A 15 -5.83 -12.94 18.75
C PHE A 15 -5.69 -12.97 20.29
N LEU A 16 -5.76 -11.81 20.94
CA LEU A 16 -5.68 -11.72 22.41
C LEU A 16 -6.85 -12.44 23.10
N LEU A 17 -8.06 -12.32 22.55
CA LEU A 17 -9.23 -13.03 23.06
C LEU A 17 -9.07 -14.56 22.96
N SER A 18 -8.47 -15.04 21.86
CA SER A 18 -8.17 -16.46 21.66
C SER A 18 -7.08 -16.96 22.61
N PHE A 19 -6.09 -16.12 22.92
CA PHE A 19 -5.02 -16.44 23.87
C PHE A 19 -5.56 -16.65 25.29
N LEU A 20 -6.56 -15.88 25.69
CA LEU A 20 -7.23 -16.01 27.00
C LEU A 20 -8.08 -17.30 27.12
N ALA A 21 -8.44 -17.93 26.00
CA ALA A 21 -9.20 -19.17 25.95
C ALA A 21 -8.31 -20.43 25.78
N ALA A 22 -6.98 -20.29 25.80
CA ALA A 22 -6.03 -21.39 25.64
C ALA A 22 -6.04 -22.31 26.87
N GLY A 23 -6.49 -23.56 26.68
CA GLY A 23 -6.61 -24.56 27.77
C GLY A 23 -7.72 -25.59 27.56
N THR A 24 -8.60 -25.40 26.57
CA THR A 24 -9.63 -26.36 26.15
C THR A 24 -9.31 -26.95 24.78
N VAL A 25 -9.87 -28.11 24.42
CA VAL A 25 -9.72 -28.69 23.06
C VAL A 25 -10.22 -27.72 21.99
N THR A 26 -11.22 -26.92 22.34
CA THR A 26 -11.72 -25.78 21.55
C THR A 26 -10.63 -24.71 21.33
N GLY A 27 -9.77 -24.47 22.32
CA GLY A 27 -8.67 -23.52 22.27
C GLY A 27 -7.63 -23.84 21.19
N GLN A 28 -7.42 -25.12 20.85
CA GLN A 28 -6.46 -25.50 19.80
C GLN A 28 -6.98 -25.16 18.40
N MET A 29 -8.29 -25.34 18.15
CA MET A 29 -8.92 -24.91 16.89
C MET A 29 -8.90 -23.39 16.76
N PHE A 30 -9.18 -22.66 17.84
CA PHE A 30 -9.11 -21.20 17.86
C PHE A 30 -7.69 -20.68 17.65
N TRP A 31 -6.68 -21.32 18.25
CA TRP A 31 -5.27 -20.97 18.04
C TRP A 31 -4.86 -21.12 16.57
N GLN A 32 -5.18 -22.25 15.94
CA GLN A 32 -4.87 -22.49 14.53
C GLN A 32 -5.59 -21.49 13.61
N ALA A 33 -6.87 -21.22 13.87
CA ALA A 33 -7.63 -20.22 13.12
C ALA A 33 -7.06 -18.81 13.29
N GLY A 34 -6.65 -18.44 14.52
CA GLY A 34 -6.04 -17.15 14.82
C GLY A 34 -4.70 -16.95 14.08
N MET A 35 -3.84 -17.97 14.09
CA MET A 35 -2.57 -17.94 13.35
C MET A 35 -2.78 -17.86 11.84
N ALA A 36 -3.78 -18.58 11.30
CA ALA A 36 -4.12 -18.53 9.88
C ALA A 36 -4.58 -17.12 9.46
N LEU A 37 -5.45 -16.47 10.24
CA LEU A 37 -5.89 -15.10 9.97
C LEU A 37 -4.73 -14.10 10.03
N MET A 38 -3.87 -14.20 11.05
CA MET A 38 -2.66 -13.37 11.17
C MET A 38 -1.73 -13.52 9.97
N ALA A 39 -1.49 -14.76 9.52
CA ALA A 39 -0.67 -15.02 8.35
C ALA A 39 -1.29 -14.45 7.07
N ILE A 40 -2.60 -14.57 6.89
CA ILE A 40 -3.32 -14.00 5.74
C ILE A 40 -3.22 -12.47 5.75
N ASP A 41 -3.41 -11.82 6.90
CA ASP A 41 -3.28 -10.36 7.03
C ASP A 41 -1.86 -9.88 6.67
N ILE A 42 -0.83 -10.58 7.17
CA ILE A 42 0.57 -10.28 6.85
C ILE A 42 0.81 -10.42 5.34
N VAL A 43 0.35 -11.52 4.73
CA VAL A 43 0.48 -11.74 3.29
C VAL A 43 -0.26 -10.66 2.50
N MET A 44 -1.48 -10.28 2.88
CA MET A 44 -2.20 -9.18 2.23
C MET A 44 -1.47 -7.84 2.33
N ILE A 45 -0.79 -7.57 3.44
CA ILE A 45 0.01 -6.35 3.62
C ILE A 45 1.27 -6.39 2.76
N LEU A 46 1.99 -7.51 2.74
CA LEU A 46 3.21 -7.69 1.94
C LEU A 46 2.94 -7.74 0.45
N LEU A 47 1.84 -8.37 0.05
CA LEU A 47 1.41 -8.46 -1.34
C LEU A 47 0.70 -7.20 -1.81
N TRP A 48 0.44 -6.22 -0.92
CA TRP A 48 -0.14 -4.96 -1.32
C TRP A 48 0.88 -4.23 -2.21
N PRO A 49 0.61 -4.08 -3.52
CA PRO A 49 1.55 -3.42 -4.41
C PRO A 49 1.75 -2.00 -3.88
N GLN A 50 2.98 -1.69 -3.47
CA GLN A 50 3.41 -0.31 -3.29
C GLN A 50 3.03 0.38 -4.58
N ARG A 51 1.99 1.23 -4.52
CA ARG A 51 1.59 2.03 -5.67
C ARG A 51 2.86 2.76 -6.10
N PRO A 52 3.38 2.49 -7.31
CA PRO A 52 4.57 3.18 -7.77
C PRO A 52 4.29 4.66 -7.63
N ASP A 53 5.24 5.34 -7.02
CA ASP A 53 5.21 6.74 -6.68
C ASP A 53 5.45 7.57 -7.95
N TRP A 54 4.67 7.31 -9.01
CA TRP A 54 4.57 8.06 -10.27
C TRP A 54 4.13 9.53 -10.07
N THR A 55 3.99 9.96 -8.82
CA THR A 55 3.87 11.36 -8.40
C THR A 55 5.21 12.02 -8.10
N LEU A 56 6.36 11.32 -8.25
CA LEU A 56 7.66 11.99 -8.18
C LEU A 56 7.73 13.08 -9.26
N PRO A 57 8.11 14.31 -8.89
CA PRO A 57 8.29 15.38 -9.86
C PRO A 57 9.34 14.95 -10.90
N GLY A 58 9.03 15.19 -12.18
CA GLY A 58 9.87 14.77 -13.31
C GLY A 58 9.54 13.40 -13.89
N HIS A 59 8.52 12.67 -13.41
CA HIS A 59 8.06 11.42 -14.03
C HIS A 59 6.68 11.56 -14.68
N CYS A 60 6.42 10.79 -15.73
CA CYS A 60 5.12 10.76 -16.39
C CYS A 60 4.07 10.12 -15.47
N VAL A 61 2.97 10.83 -15.20
CA VAL A 61 1.87 10.35 -14.35
C VAL A 61 1.13 9.11 -14.90
N HIS A 62 1.34 8.77 -16.17
CA HIS A 62 0.66 7.67 -16.84
C HIS A 62 1.49 6.41 -16.96
N CYS A 63 2.80 6.54 -17.23
CA CYS A 63 3.68 5.39 -17.42
C CYS A 63 4.88 5.33 -16.46
N GLY A 64 5.14 6.39 -15.69
CA GLY A 64 6.31 6.48 -14.81
C GLY A 64 7.63 6.65 -15.55
N TYR A 65 7.62 7.05 -16.82
CA TYR A 65 8.86 7.36 -17.54
C TYR A 65 9.51 8.63 -16.99
N ASP A 66 10.83 8.64 -16.87
CA ASP A 66 11.60 9.82 -16.47
C ASP A 66 11.58 10.87 -17.59
N LEU A 67 11.04 12.04 -17.28
CA LEU A 67 10.90 13.17 -18.20
C LEU A 67 12.05 14.17 -18.09
N THR A 68 13.09 13.86 -17.30
CA THR A 68 14.28 14.70 -17.16
C THR A 68 14.97 14.89 -18.52
N GLY A 69 15.09 16.14 -18.96
CA GLY A 69 15.73 16.48 -20.24
C GLY A 69 14.85 16.34 -21.49
N ILE A 70 13.54 16.09 -21.34
CA ILE A 70 12.60 16.08 -22.46
C ILE A 70 12.04 17.49 -22.67
N GLU A 71 12.35 18.09 -23.82
CA GLU A 71 11.83 19.41 -24.21
C GLU A 71 10.44 19.35 -24.89
N GLY A 72 9.97 18.14 -25.20
CA GLY A 72 8.66 17.92 -25.84
C GLY A 72 7.49 17.93 -24.85
N GLY A 73 6.31 18.35 -25.31
CA GLY A 73 5.07 18.30 -24.52
C GLY A 73 4.42 16.92 -24.41
N ARG A 74 5.05 15.86 -24.92
CA ARG A 74 4.52 14.49 -24.92
C ARG A 74 5.56 13.48 -24.42
N CYS A 75 5.10 12.50 -23.66
CA CYS A 75 5.95 11.39 -23.23
C CYS A 75 6.30 10.48 -24.42
N PRO A 76 7.58 10.12 -24.62
CA PRO A 76 8.01 9.28 -25.74
C PRO A 76 7.49 7.84 -25.64
N GLU A 77 7.23 7.34 -24.42
CA GLU A 77 6.75 5.97 -24.22
C GLU A 77 5.23 5.85 -24.37
N CYS A 78 4.47 6.71 -23.71
CA CYS A 78 3.00 6.58 -23.69
C CYS A 78 2.28 7.51 -24.66
N GLY A 79 2.99 8.46 -25.29
CA GLY A 79 2.44 9.43 -26.24
C GLY A 79 1.49 10.47 -25.64
N LYS A 80 1.21 10.40 -24.34
CA LYS A 80 0.31 11.32 -23.64
C LYS A 80 1.01 12.65 -23.34
N GLU A 81 0.20 13.71 -23.24
CA GLU A 81 0.69 15.03 -22.90
C GLU A 81 1.22 15.07 -21.47
N ILE A 82 2.36 15.75 -21.32
CA ILE A 82 3.00 15.93 -20.04
C ILE A 82 2.29 17.08 -19.31
N LEU A 83 1.50 16.76 -18.30
CA LEU A 83 0.94 17.75 -17.38
C LEU A 83 2.04 18.21 -16.42
N TRP A 84 2.88 19.15 -16.89
CA TRP A 84 3.80 19.89 -16.04
C TRP A 84 2.98 20.78 -15.10
N LYS A 85 2.69 20.27 -13.90
CA LYS A 85 2.10 21.10 -12.86
C LYS A 85 3.20 22.05 -12.33
N SER A 86 3.40 23.14 -13.08
CA SER A 86 4.10 24.38 -12.73
C SER A 86 4.83 24.37 -11.38
N PHE A 87 6.04 23.81 -11.37
CA PHE A 87 7.02 24.01 -10.30
C PHE A 87 7.74 25.38 -10.45
N SER A 88 7.09 26.36 -11.09
CA SER A 88 7.64 27.69 -11.40
C SER A 88 7.02 28.82 -10.59
N ASP A 89 6.18 28.53 -9.59
CA ASP A 89 5.43 29.54 -8.83
C ASP A 89 5.93 29.73 -7.38
N SER A 90 7.13 29.26 -7.04
CA SER A 90 7.75 29.44 -5.71
C SER A 90 9.11 30.14 -5.75
N SER A 91 9.31 31.05 -6.70
CA SER A 91 10.46 31.96 -6.73
C SER A 91 10.01 33.40 -7.05
N GLN A 92 9.05 33.93 -6.29
CA GLN A 92 8.79 35.37 -6.23
C GLN A 92 8.60 35.81 -4.78
#